data_AF-A0A109FIC3-F1
#
_entry.id   AF-A0A109FIC3-F1
#
_cell.length_a   1.000
_cell.length_b   1.000
_cell.length_c   1.000
_cell.angle_alpha   90.00
_cell.angle_beta   90.00
_cell.angle_gamma   90.00
#
_symmetry.space_group_name_H-M   'P 1'
#
loop_
_entity.id
_entity.type
_entity.pdbx_description
1 polymer ?
#
loop_
_entity_poly.entity_id
_entity_poly.type
_entity_poly.pdbx_seq_one_letter_code
_entity_poly.pdbx_strand_id
1 'polypeptide(L)'
;MDDVKLIWSIRDAKTSLTTLLQKGQIGDDLWERFLLAEKELEGEIVEVVGEANTFEPGYGQRIFAHASDMVSHERWKEIYRDIPKQREAERE
;
A
#
# COMPACT_ATOMS: atom_id res chain seq x y z
N MET A 1 7.84 4.94 -3.28
CA MET A 1 7.54 3.47 -3.30
C MET A 1 6.81 3.06 -2.05
N ASP A 2 7.21 3.57 -0.89
CA ASP A 2 6.57 3.24 0.39
C ASP A 2 5.11 3.70 0.42
N ASP A 3 4.78 4.85 -0.17
CA ASP A 3 3.39 5.31 -0.30
C ASP A 3 2.52 4.33 -1.09
N VAL A 4 3.06 3.70 -2.14
CA VAL A 4 2.33 2.66 -2.89
C VAL A 4 2.05 1.44 -2.02
N LYS A 5 3.04 1.00 -1.23
CA LYS A 5 2.85 -0.11 -0.28
C LYS A 5 1.80 0.24 0.78
N LEU A 6 1.82 1.47 1.27
CA LEU A 6 0.86 1.99 2.24
C LEU A 6 -0.56 2.08 1.65
N ILE A 7 -0.70 2.57 0.41
CA ILE A 7 -1.99 2.59 -0.30
C ILE A 7 -2.59 1.19 -0.42
N TRP A 8 -1.78 0.20 -0.79
CA TRP A 8 -2.24 -1.19 -0.89
C TRP A 8 -2.67 -1.75 0.47
N SER A 9 -1.87 -1.52 1.51
CA SER A 9 -2.18 -2.02 2.84
C SER A 9 -3.45 -1.37 3.42
N ILE A 10 -3.64 -0.06 3.23
CA ILE A 10 -4.85 0.65 3.64
C ILE A 10 -6.08 0.13 2.88
N ARG A 11 -5.99 -0.07 1.56
CA ARG A 11 -7.11 -0.62 0.78
C ARG A 11 -7.52 -2.03 1.24
N ASP A 12 -6.54 -2.90 1.48
CA ASP A 12 -6.80 -4.26 1.96
C ASP A 12 -7.35 -4.26 3.40
N ALA A 13 -6.79 -3.41 4.27
CA ALA A 13 -7.26 -3.22 5.63
C ALA A 13 -8.68 -2.67 5.68
N LYS A 14 -9.04 -1.70 4.82
CA LYS A 14 -10.40 -1.13 4.75
C LYS A 14 -11.46 -2.19 4.51
N THR A 15 -11.20 -3.10 3.57
CA THR A 15 -12.12 -4.21 3.24
C THR A 15 -12.31 -5.13 4.44
N SER A 16 -11.22 -5.46 5.12
CA SER A 16 -11.21 -6.33 6.30
C SER A 16 -11.91 -5.67 7.50
N LEU A 17 -11.56 -4.42 7.80
CA LEU A 17 -12.12 -3.65 8.91
C LEU A 17 -13.61 -3.36 8.73
N THR A 18 -14.06 -3.07 7.51
CA THR A 18 -15.51 -2.92 7.21
C THR A 18 -16.27 -4.18 7.59
N THR A 19 -15.72 -5.35 7.28
CA THR A 19 -16.33 -6.64 7.62
C THR A 19 -16.37 -6.86 9.14
N LEU A 20 -15.29 -6.51 9.85
CA LEU A 20 -15.23 -6.63 11.31
C LEU A 20 -16.20 -5.67 12.01
N LEU A 21 -16.34 -4.44 11.49
CA LEU A 21 -17.26 -3.43 12.01
C LEU A 21 -18.71 -3.88 11.88
N GLN A 22 -19.11 -4.41 10.72
CA GLN A 22 -20.46 -4.94 10.49
C GLN A 22 -20.80 -6.11 11.43
N LYS A 23 -19.80 -6.88 11.86
CA LYS A 23 -19.94 -7.97 12.83
C LYS A 23 -19.88 -7.50 14.29
N GLY A 24 -19.66 -6.22 14.54
CA GLY A 24 -19.47 -5.67 15.88
C GLY A 24 -18.17 -6.13 16.57
N GLN A 25 -17.19 -6.59 15.81
CA GLN A 25 -15.91 -7.09 16.33
C GLN A 25 -14.88 -5.98 16.57
N ILE A 26 -15.15 -4.78 16.04
CA ILE A 26 -14.38 -3.56 16.30
C ILE A 26 -15.35 -2.42 16.62
N GLY A 27 -14.88 -1.42 17.38
CA GLY A 27 -15.66 -0.24 17.72
C GLY A 27 -15.56 0.88 16.69
N ASP A 28 -16.52 1.80 16.75
CA ASP A 28 -16.61 2.96 15.84
C ASP A 28 -15.39 3.89 15.94
N ASP A 29 -14.82 4.11 17.13
CA ASP A 29 -13.61 4.94 17.33
C ASP A 29 -12.41 4.42 16.53
N LEU A 30 -12.21 3.09 16.45
CA LEU A 30 -11.14 2.52 15.63
C LEU A 30 -11.38 2.79 14.15
N TRP A 31 -12.64 2.66 13.71
CA TRP A 31 -13.02 2.89 12.33
C TRP A 31 -12.86 4.37 11.94
N GLU A 32 -13.27 5.30 12.80
CA GLU A 32 -13.08 6.73 12.59
C GLU A 32 -11.61 7.11 12.46
N ARG A 33 -10.75 6.57 13.34
CA ARG A 33 -9.29 6.78 13.25
C ARG A 33 -8.71 6.22 11.95
N PHE A 34 -9.20 5.07 11.51
CA PHE A 34 -8.78 4.49 10.23
C PHE A 34 -9.17 5.40 9.05
N LEU A 35 -10.40 5.93 9.03
CA LEU A 35 -10.83 6.86 7.98
C LEU A 35 -10.06 8.18 8.02
N LEU A 36 -9.69 8.67 9.20
CA LEU A 36 -8.83 9.84 9.34
C LEU A 36 -7.45 9.59 8.70
N ALA A 37 -6.81 8.46 9.02
CA ALA A 37 -5.53 8.08 8.45
C ALA A 37 -5.61 7.89 6.92
N GLU A 38 -6.71 7.33 6.41
CA GLU A 38 -6.96 7.22 4.96
C GLU A 38 -7.02 8.60 4.30
N LYS A 39 -7.71 9.57 4.93
CA LYS A 39 -7.81 10.94 4.41
C LYS A 39 -6.48 11.67 4.44
N GLU A 40 -5.66 11.46 5.47
CA GLU A 40 -4.30 12.01 5.55
C GLU A 40 -3.44 11.49 4.39
N LEU A 41 -3.51 10.19 4.11
CA LEU A 41 -2.82 9.57 2.97
C LEU A 41 -3.30 10.13 1.62
N GLU A 42 -4.60 10.36 1.43
CA GLU A 42 -5.13 11.01 0.23
C GLU A 42 -4.54 12.42 0.04
N GLY A 43 -4.35 13.17 1.13
CA GLY A 43 -3.67 14.46 1.11
C GLY A 43 -2.22 14.35 0.66
N GLU A 44 -1.46 13.42 1.26
CA GLU A 44 -0.06 13.15 0.91
C GLU A 44 0.10 12.77 -0.57
N ILE A 45 -0.82 11.96 -1.13
CA ILE A 45 -0.80 11.60 -2.56
C ILE A 45 -0.93 12.84 -3.44
N VAL A 46 -1.83 13.78 -3.10
CA VAL A 46 -2.00 15.01 -3.87
C VAL A 46 -0.74 15.87 -3.82
N GLU A 47 -0.11 15.96 -2.66
CA GLU A 47 1.16 16.69 -2.49
C GLU A 47 2.27 16.07 -3.35
N VAL A 48 2.42 14.74 -3.33
CA VAL A 48 3.41 14.01 -4.14
C VAL A 48 3.16 14.19 -5.63
N VAL A 49 1.90 14.14 -6.10
CA VAL A 49 1.56 14.40 -7.51
C VAL A 49 1.90 15.84 -7.88
N GLY A 50 1.61 16.79 -7.00
CA GLY A 50 1.94 18.20 -7.18
C GLY A 50 3.44 18.41 -7.32
N GLU A 51 4.22 17.87 -6.38
CA GLU A 51 5.68 17.94 -6.38
C GLU A 51 6.29 17.26 -7.61
N ALA A 52 5.80 16.07 -7.98
CA ALA A 52 6.24 15.35 -9.18
C ALA A 52 6.09 16.21 -10.46
N ASN A 53 4.99 16.95 -10.57
CA ASN A 53 4.77 17.85 -11.71
C ASN A 53 5.71 19.06 -11.73
N THR A 54 6.34 19.42 -10.60
CA THR A 54 7.38 20.47 -10.58
C THR A 54 8.70 20.01 -11.18
N PHE A 55 9.00 18.71 -11.10
CA PHE A 55 10.18 18.12 -11.71
C PHE A 55 10.03 17.92 -13.23
N GLU A 56 8.88 17.40 -13.66
CA GLU A 56 8.56 17.22 -15.09
C GLU A 56 7.03 17.37 -15.29
N PRO A 57 6.58 18.23 -16.22
CA PRO A 57 5.16 18.37 -16.52
C PRO A 57 4.51 17.04 -16.90
N GLY A 58 3.44 16.67 -16.19
CA GLY A 58 2.70 15.42 -16.42
C GLY A 58 3.29 14.20 -15.70
N TYR A 59 4.41 14.35 -14.98
CA TYR A 59 5.00 13.24 -14.24
C TYR A 59 4.10 12.75 -13.12
N GLY A 60 3.32 13.64 -12.48
CA GLY A 60 2.38 13.27 -11.44
C GLY A 60 1.32 12.24 -11.89
N GLN A 61 1.02 12.17 -13.20
CA GLN A 61 0.09 11.16 -13.74
C GLN A 61 0.72 9.77 -13.86
N ARG A 62 2.05 9.67 -13.90
CA ARG A 62 2.79 8.42 -14.15
C ARG A 62 3.59 7.92 -12.94
N ILE A 63 3.94 8.80 -12.00
CA ILE A 63 4.83 8.50 -10.86
C ILE A 63 4.33 7.31 -10.03
N PHE A 64 3.04 7.26 -9.69
CA PHE A 64 2.47 6.17 -8.91
C PHE A 64 2.36 4.86 -9.70
N ALA A 65 2.13 4.92 -11.01
CA ALA A 65 2.14 3.73 -11.87
C ALA A 65 3.56 3.12 -11.92
N HIS A 66 4.58 3.95 -12.14
CA HIS A 66 5.97 3.50 -12.11
C HIS A 66 6.39 2.96 -10.73
N ALA A 67 6.01 3.65 -9.66
CA ALA A 67 6.29 3.18 -8.31
C ALA A 67 5.60 1.83 -8.02
N SER A 68 4.38 1.61 -8.53
CA SER A 68 3.67 0.34 -8.45
C SER A 68 4.40 -0.79 -9.18
N ASP A 69 4.92 -0.52 -10.37
CA ASP A 69 5.73 -1.49 -11.11
C ASP A 69 7.02 -1.84 -10.35
N MET A 70 7.68 -0.84 -9.76
CA MET A 70 8.90 -1.03 -8.97
C MET A 70 8.63 -1.86 -7.70
N VAL A 71 7.56 -1.56 -6.97
CA VAL A 71 7.15 -2.35 -5.79
C VAL A 71 6.85 -3.79 -6.17
N SER A 72 6.13 -4.00 -7.28
CA SER A 72 5.82 -5.34 -7.78
C SER A 72 7.10 -6.10 -8.16
N HIS A 73 8.03 -5.43 -8.83
CA HIS A 73 9.31 -6.01 -9.23
C HIS A 73 10.17 -6.42 -8.02
N GLU A 74 10.28 -5.56 -7.00
CA GLU A 74 10.99 -5.90 -5.76
C GLU A 74 10.35 -7.10 -5.06
N ARG A 75 9.02 -7.11 -4.94
CA ARG A 75 8.28 -8.24 -4.35
C ARG A 75 8.59 -9.56 -5.07
N TRP A 76 8.60 -9.56 -6.40
CA TRP A 76 8.93 -10.77 -7.16
C TRP A 76 10.38 -11.20 -6.93
N LYS A 77 11.33 -10.27 -6.90
CA LYS A 77 12.73 -10.59 -6.61
C LYS A 77 12.90 -11.22 -5.23
N GLU A 78 12.22 -10.70 -4.21
CA GLU A 78 12.23 -11.28 -2.86
C GLU A 78 11.69 -12.71 -2.86
N ILE A 79 10.52 -12.93 -3.48
CA ILE A 79 9.95 -14.28 -3.62
C ILE A 79 10.94 -15.23 -4.28
N TYR A 80 11.54 -14.84 -5.42
CA TYR A 80 12.51 -15.68 -6.10
C TYR A 80 13.74 -16.00 -5.24
N ARG A 81 14.20 -15.04 -4.43
CA ARG A 81 15.33 -15.23 -3.51
C ARG A 81 15.01 -16.17 -2.35
N ASP A 82 13.75 -16.23 -1.92
CA ASP A 82 13.33 -17.06 -0.79
C ASP A 82 12.92 -18.48 -1.17
N ILE A 83 12.64 -18.76 -2.45
CA ILE A 83 12.33 -20.12 -2.93
C ILE A 83 13.36 -21.17 -2.47
N PRO A 84 14.69 -20.99 -2.61
CA PRO A 84 15.66 -21.99 -2.16
C PRO A 84 15.57 -22.28 -0.66
N LYS A 85 15.37 -21.25 0.17
CA LYS A 85 15.23 -21.40 1.62
C LYS A 85 13.98 -22.20 1.99
N GLN A 86 12.86 -21.94 1.31
CA GLN A 86 11.63 -22.70 1.51
C GLN A 86 11.82 -24.18 1.13
N ARG A 87 12.54 -24.47 0.05
CA ARG A 87 12.84 -25.85 -0.36
C ARG A 87 13.77 -26.58 0.59
N GLU A 88 14.63 -25.88 1.33
CA GLU A 88 15.45 -26.46 2.39
C GLU A 88 14.58 -26.77 3.62
N ALA A 89 13.73 -25.84 4.04
CA ALA A 89 12.80 -26.04 5.15
C ALA A 89 11.81 -27.20 4.91
N GLU A 90 11.41 -27.46 3.67
CA GLU A 90 10.56 -28.62 3.31
C GLU A 90 11.28 -29.99 3.42
N ARG A 91 12.62 -30.01 3.50
CA ARG A 91 13.41 -31.25 3.58
C ARG A 91 13.72 -31.68 5.01
N GLU A 92 13.61 -30.77 5.97
CA GLU A 92 13.72 -31.03 7.41
C GLU A 92 12.39 -31.56 7.98
#